data_AF-A0A1Y1ZG76-F1
#
_entry.id   AF-A0A1Y1ZG76-F1
#
_cell.length_a   1.000
_cell.length_b   1.000
_cell.length_c   1.000
_cell.angle_alpha   90.00
_cell.angle_beta   90.00
_cell.angle_gamma   90.00
#
_symmetry.space_group_name_H-M   'P 1'
#
loop_
_entity.id
_entity.type
_entity.pdbx_description
1 polymer ?
#
loop_
_entity_poly.entity_id
_entity_poly.type
_entity_poly.pdbx_seq_one_letter_code
_entity_poly.pdbx_strand_id
1 'polypeptide(L)' 'PVFRDTVHLYIRLGYDYIWIDSLCILQGDAAGFATEAPHMGHIYAQAALVIAA' A
#
# COMPACT_ATOMS: atom_id res chain seq x y z
N PRO A 1 -15.12 1.09 -1.30
CA PRO A 1 -15.26 -0.04 -2.24
C PRO A 1 -13.91 -0.68 -2.58
N VAL A 2 -13.04 0.03 -3.30
CA VAL A 2 -11.74 -0.47 -3.78
C VAL A 2 -10.86 -1.05 -2.66
N PHE A 3 -10.67 -0.34 -1.54
CA PHE A 3 -9.84 -0.84 -0.44
C PHE A 3 -10.38 -2.14 0.17
N ARG A 4 -11.70 -2.24 0.34
CA ARG A 4 -12.34 -3.43 0.91
C ARG A 4 -12.17 -4.64 -0.01
N ASP A 5 -12.38 -4.43 -1.30
CA ASP A 5 -12.23 -5.48 -2.31
C ASP A 5 -10.77 -5.94 -2.40
N THR A 6 -9.82 -5.00 -2.31
CA THR A 6 -8.37 -5.29 -2.30
C THR A 6 -7.97 -6.13 -1.08
N VAL A 7 -8.48 -5.78 0.11
CA VAL A 7 -8.23 -6.57 1.34
C VAL A 7 -8.83 -7.97 1.22
N HIS A 8 -10.07 -8.09 0.73
CA HIS A 8 -10.69 -9.40 0.53
C HIS A 8 -9.92 -10.26 -0.49
N LEU A 9 -9.39 -9.66 -1.55
CA LEU A 9 -8.53 -10.35 -2.50
C LEU A 9 -7.24 -10.84 -1.85
N TYR A 10 -6.54 -9.98 -1.10
CA TYR A 10 -5.28 -10.34 -0.41
C TYR A 10 -5.47 -11.51 0.57
N ILE A 11 -6.54 -11.48 1.37
CA ILE A 11 -6.89 -12.57 2.31
C ILE A 11 -7.13 -13.88 1.55
N ARG A 12 -7.85 -13.85 0.41
CA ARG A 12 -8.11 -15.06 -0.39
C ARG A 12 -6.86 -15.61 -1.07
N LEU A 13 -5.89 -14.75 -1.38
CA LEU A 13 -4.60 -15.14 -1.96
C LEU A 13 -3.61 -15.64 -0.89
N GLY A 14 -3.94 -15.53 0.40
CA GLY A 14 -3.10 -16.01 1.50
C GLY A 14 -1.94 -15.07 1.86
N TYR A 15 -2.07 -13.77 1.59
CA TYR A 15 -1.08 -12.77 1.99
C TYR A 15 -1.41 -12.17 3.37
N ASP A 16 -0.39 -12.05 4.22
CA ASP A 16 -0.55 -11.52 5.58
C ASP A 16 -0.40 -9.99 5.68
N TYR A 17 0.24 -9.37 4.68
CA TYR A 17 0.55 -7.94 4.69
C TYR A 17 0.07 -7.27 3.42
N ILE A 18 -0.54 -6.10 3.57
CA ILE A 18 -0.97 -5.25 2.47
C ILE A 18 -0.51 -3.82 2.76
N TRP A 19 0.00 -3.15 1.72
CA TRP A 19 0.34 -1.75 1.78
C TRP A 19 -0.57 -0.97 0.83
N ILE A 20 -1.25 0.05 1.35
CA ILE A 20 -2.13 0.95 0.59
C ILE A 20 -1.69 2.37 0.93
N ASP A 21 -1.10 3.09 -0.01
CA ASP A 21 -0.53 4.42 0.16
C ASP A 21 -1.44 5.38 0.96
N SER A 22 -2.73 5.44 0.60
CA SER A 22 -3.71 6.32 1.23
C SER A 22 -4.06 5.95 2.68
N LEU A 23 -3.73 4.73 3.12
CA LEU A 23 -3.98 4.22 4.48
C LEU A 23 -2.69 4.09 5.31
N CYS A 24 -1.58 3.75 4.66
CA CYS A 24 -0.29 3.50 5.30
C CYS A 24 0.55 4.79 5.43
N ILE A 25 0.24 5.84 4.67
CA ILE A 25 0.86 7.16 4.81
C ILE A 25 -0.15 8.12 5.42
N LEU A 26 0.29 8.91 6.41
CA LEU A 26 -0.53 9.94 7.03
C LEU A 26 -0.86 11.04 6.01
N GLN A 27 -2.14 11.14 5.67
CA GLN A 27 -2.62 12.12 4.68
C GLN A 27 -2.63 13.54 5.28
N GLY A 28 -2.17 14.51 4.52
CA GLY A 28 -2.09 15.92 4.94
C GLY A 28 -0.83 16.28 5.73
N ASP A 29 0.03 15.31 6.05
CA ASP A 29 1.34 15.56 6.64
C ASP A 29 2.42 15.59 5.54
N ALA A 30 2.76 16.79 5.08
CA ALA A 30 3.77 16.98 4.03
C ALA A 30 5.18 16.55 4.48
N ALA A 31 5.51 16.69 5.76
CA ALA A 31 6.83 16.32 6.29
C ALA A 31 6.94 14.79 6.41
N GLY A 32 5.88 14.13 6.91
CA GLY A 32 5.77 12.67 6.91
C GLY A 32 5.82 12.10 5.50
N PHE A 33 5.05 12.67 4.57
CA PHE A 33 5.08 12.25 3.16
C PHE A 33 6.48 12.36 2.55
N ALA A 34 7.22 13.45 2.79
CA ALA A 34 8.58 13.61 2.28
C ALA A 34 9.56 12.52 2.82
N THR A 35 9.25 11.94 3.97
CA THR A 35 10.04 10.85 4.57
C THR A 35 9.64 9.49 4.00
N GLU A 36 8.35 9.24 3.79
CA GLU A 36 7.83 7.95 3.31
C GLU A 36 7.90 7.77 1.78
N ALA A 37 7.71 8.85 1.01
CA ALA A 37 7.66 8.81 -0.45
C ALA A 37 8.91 8.18 -1.11
N PRO A 38 10.14 8.43 -0.64
CA PRO A 38 11.34 7.76 -1.17
C PRO A 38 11.31 6.23 -1.05
N HIS A 39 10.59 5.68 -0.06
CA HIS A 39 10.51 4.24 0.18
C HIS A 39 9.47 3.54 -0.72
N MET A 40 8.51 4.28 -1.28
CA MET A 40 7.43 3.72 -2.09
C MET A 40 7.95 2.87 -3.26
N GLY A 41 8.97 3.35 -3.97
CA GLY A 41 9.57 2.61 -5.09
C GLY A 41 10.12 1.24 -4.67
N HIS A 42 10.76 1.18 -3.49
CA HIS A 42 11.25 -0.08 -2.94
C HIS A 42 10.10 -1.01 -2.51
N ILE A 43 9.06 -0.46 -1.89
CA ILE A 43 7.86 -1.22 -1.48
C ILE A 43 7.20 -1.86 -2.70
N TYR A 44 6.95 -1.09 -3.77
CA TYR A 44 6.37 -1.64 -4.99
C TYR A 44 7.28 -2.66 -5.67
N ALA A 45 8.59 -2.40 -5.74
CA ALA A 45 9.54 -3.31 -6.38
C ALA A 45 9.76 -4.63 -5.62
N GLN A 46 9.44 -4.68 -4.33
CA GLN A 46 9.58 -5.86 -3.48
C GLN A 46 8.24 -6.50 -3.09
N ALA A 47 7.12 -5.96 -3.58
CA ALA A 47 5.81 -6.55 -3.35
C ALA A 47 5.67 -7.88 -4.12
N ALA A 48 5.10 -8.89 -3.46
CA ALA A 48 4.75 -10.15 -4.11
C ALA A 48 3.67 -9.98 -5.20
N LEU A 49 2.78 -9.00 -5.03
CA LEU A 49 1.73 -8.63 -5.96
C LEU A 49 1.45 -7.13 -5.87
N VAL A 50 1.49 -6.43 -7.01
CA VAL A 50 1.05 -5.04 -7.13
C VAL A 50 -0.28 -5.02 -7.88
N ILE A 51 -1.31 -4.44 -7.26
CA ILE A 51 -2.62 -4.22 -7.88
C ILE A 51 -2.65 -2.77 -8.36
N ALA A 52 -2.62 -2.58 -9.67
CA ALA A 52 -2.81 -1.27 -10.30
C ALA A 52 -4.28 -1.11 -10.70
N ALA A 53 -4.90 0.01 -10.34
CA ALA A 53 -6.31 0.33 -10.59
C ALA A 53 -6.47 1.76 -11.11
#